data_AF-A0A7V5WHN0-F1
#
_entry.id   AF-A0A7V5WHN0-F1
#
_cell.length_a   1.000
_cell.length_b   1.000
_cell.length_c   1.000
_cell.angle_alpha   90.00
_cell.angle_beta   90.00
_cell.angle_gamma   90.00
#
_symmetry.space_group_name_H-M   'P 1'
#
loop_
_entity.id
_entity.type
_entity.pdbx_description
1 polymer ?
#
loop_
_entity_poly.entity_id
_entity_poly.type
_entity_poly.pdbx_seq_one_letter_code
_entity_poly.pdbx_strand_id
1 'polypeptide(L)'
;MAPMKPDDDLTARLKPGCICRGIRLKRIIKAIDQGAVSFTEIAKKTGIGGGDCKGRRCGEKVKELLRRKKNMEQQQPQADITRLVTGGYRVNTYIVSCPGTKQGIIIDPGGEAEKIPAAIAALGVRIRYIFNTHGHADHIVANTELRQALGAPVCVHEADADFFTRPDVRAAAKKELGLEAPAGVDVKLKDGDSIPVGGLAVRVLHTPGHTPGSCCFLVGGDLFTGDTLFVGDVGRTDLTGGSFDLLLRSVKEKILPLPPETTIHPGHDYGETPTSTLAWEMKENPYITDFLLGDE
;
A
#
# COMPACT_ATOMS: atom_id res chain seq x y z
N MET A 1 -25.92 12.71 -11.30
CA MET A 1 -24.82 13.57 -11.78
C MET A 1 -23.97 12.75 -12.74
N ALA A 2 -23.63 13.25 -13.93
CA ALA A 2 -22.84 12.49 -14.89
C ALA A 2 -21.41 12.26 -14.36
N PRO A 3 -20.79 11.08 -14.57
CA PRO A 3 -19.41 10.81 -14.16
C PRO A 3 -18.44 11.75 -14.89
N MET A 4 -17.49 12.34 -14.16
CA MET A 4 -16.39 13.15 -14.73
C MET A 4 -15.51 12.27 -15.63
N LYS A 5 -15.01 12.85 -16.72
CA LYS A 5 -14.18 12.12 -17.69
C LYS A 5 -12.74 12.00 -17.16
N PRO A 6 -11.98 10.97 -17.55
CA PRO A 6 -10.63 10.69 -17.05
C PRO A 6 -9.59 11.81 -17.29
N ASP A 7 -9.89 12.78 -18.15
CA ASP A 7 -9.00 13.90 -18.53
C ASP A 7 -9.43 15.25 -17.95
N ASP A 8 -10.30 15.29 -16.94
CA ASP A 8 -10.62 16.56 -16.27
C ASP A 8 -9.42 17.03 -15.43
N ASP A 9 -8.49 17.70 -16.10
CA ASP A 9 -7.35 18.41 -15.52
C ASP A 9 -7.85 19.24 -14.31
N LEU A 10 -7.23 19.02 -13.14
CA LEU A 10 -7.45 19.76 -11.90
C LEU A 10 -7.49 21.29 -12.13
N THR A 11 -6.90 21.77 -13.23
CA THR A 11 -6.84 23.17 -13.61
C THR A 11 -7.97 23.69 -14.52
N ALA A 12 -8.75 22.82 -15.19
CA ALA A 12 -9.59 23.18 -16.34
C ALA A 12 -10.72 24.18 -16.08
N ARG A 13 -11.08 24.45 -14.81
CA ARG A 13 -12.15 25.40 -14.44
C ARG A 13 -11.68 26.57 -13.55
N LEU A 14 -10.37 26.74 -13.34
CA LEU A 14 -9.86 27.72 -12.39
C LEU A 14 -9.53 29.06 -13.08
N LYS A 15 -10.42 30.06 -12.94
CA LYS A 15 -10.17 31.45 -13.37
C LYS A 15 -8.87 32.02 -12.73
N PRO A 16 -8.14 32.92 -13.42
CA PRO A 16 -6.77 33.36 -13.09
C PRO A 16 -6.67 34.36 -11.92
N GLY A 17 -7.40 34.15 -10.83
CA GLY A 17 -7.37 34.99 -9.63
C GLY A 17 -6.47 34.43 -8.52
N CYS A 18 -5.37 35.15 -8.25
CA CYS A 18 -4.37 35.11 -7.16
C CYS A 18 -4.10 33.79 -6.38
N ILE A 19 -2.88 33.25 -6.53
CA ILE A 19 -2.34 32.07 -5.80
C ILE A 19 -1.22 32.48 -4.81
N CYS A 20 -1.12 33.78 -4.50
CA CYS A 20 -0.08 34.48 -3.72
C CYS A 20 1.30 34.59 -4.40
N ARG A 21 1.66 35.86 -4.72
CA ARG A 21 2.92 36.38 -5.31
C ARG A 21 3.80 35.34 -6.04
N GLY A 22 3.34 34.87 -7.20
CA GLY A 22 4.17 34.09 -8.13
C GLY A 22 4.25 32.58 -7.86
N ILE A 23 3.66 32.05 -6.78
CA ILE A 23 3.56 30.59 -6.59
C ILE A 23 2.53 30.04 -7.58
N ARG A 24 2.99 29.17 -8.49
CA ARG A 24 2.14 28.54 -9.51
C ARG A 24 1.33 27.39 -8.91
N LEU A 25 0.09 27.21 -9.36
CA LEU A 25 -0.79 26.09 -8.97
C LEU A 25 -0.08 24.72 -9.07
N LYS A 26 0.74 24.53 -10.10
CA LYS A 26 1.55 23.30 -10.30
C LYS A 26 2.45 22.96 -9.10
N ARG A 27 2.96 23.96 -8.37
CA ARG A 27 3.79 23.76 -7.17
C ARG A 27 2.98 23.25 -5.98
N ILE A 28 1.74 23.72 -5.85
CA ILE A 28 0.79 23.25 -4.83
C ILE A 28 0.38 21.81 -5.15
N ILE A 29 0.02 21.53 -6.41
CA ILE A 29 -0.33 20.18 -6.85
C ILE A 29 0.84 19.23 -6.61
N LYS A 30 2.06 19.61 -7.00
CA LYS A 30 3.27 18.81 -6.72
C LYS A 30 3.47 18.54 -5.23
N ALA A 31 3.17 19.51 -4.35
CA ALA A 31 3.27 19.29 -2.90
C ALA A 31 2.22 18.29 -2.39
N ILE A 32 0.99 18.35 -2.92
CA ILE A 32 -0.09 17.38 -2.64
C ILE A 32 0.31 15.98 -3.12
N ASP A 33 0.81 15.86 -4.36
CA ASP A 33 1.27 14.58 -4.92
C ASP A 33 2.49 14.02 -4.17
N GLN A 34 3.26 14.88 -3.49
CA GLN A 34 4.35 14.52 -2.58
C GLN A 34 3.89 14.34 -1.12
N GLY A 35 2.61 13.97 -0.93
CA GLY A 35 2.06 13.54 0.36
C GLY A 35 1.68 14.66 1.32
N ALA A 36 1.57 15.92 0.88
CA ALA A 36 1.04 16.97 1.76
C ALA A 36 -0.48 16.84 1.90
N VAL A 37 -0.97 16.63 3.13
CA VAL A 37 -2.39 16.36 3.42
C VAL A 37 -3.12 17.54 4.06
N SER A 38 -2.38 18.57 4.47
CA SER A 38 -2.95 19.75 5.12
C SER A 38 -2.51 21.06 4.44
N PHE A 39 -3.30 22.12 4.63
CA PHE A 39 -2.91 23.46 4.19
C PHE A 39 -1.57 23.88 4.79
N THR A 40 -1.34 23.53 6.07
CA THR A 40 -0.12 23.87 6.80
C THR A 40 1.12 23.23 6.20
N GLU A 41 1.05 21.95 5.82
CA GLU A 41 2.16 21.26 5.14
C GLU A 41 2.43 21.86 3.75
N ILE A 42 1.37 22.13 2.98
CA ILE A 42 1.51 22.77 1.67
C ILE A 42 2.13 24.17 1.83
N ALA A 43 1.70 24.94 2.83
CA ALA A 43 2.25 26.24 3.16
C ALA A 43 3.75 26.15 3.50
N LYS A 44 4.15 25.18 4.32
CA LYS A 44 5.55 24.91 4.65
C LYS A 44 6.38 24.54 3.42
N LYS A 45 5.85 23.71 2.51
CA LYS A 45 6.56 23.25 1.31
C LYS A 45 6.63 24.29 0.19
N THR A 46 5.63 25.17 0.09
CA THR A 46 5.47 26.06 -1.08
C THR A 46 5.62 27.54 -0.77
N GLY A 47 5.56 27.94 0.51
CA GLY A 47 5.57 29.33 0.97
C GLY A 47 4.22 30.05 0.86
N ILE A 48 3.14 29.33 0.52
CA ILE A 48 1.82 29.96 0.45
C ILE A 48 1.35 30.43 1.82
N GLY A 49 0.58 31.53 1.83
CA GLY A 49 0.01 32.06 3.07
C GLY A 49 0.96 32.84 3.97
N GLY A 50 2.25 32.97 3.62
CA GLY A 50 3.24 33.74 4.38
C GLY A 50 3.18 35.27 4.24
N GLY A 51 2.30 35.81 3.39
CA GLY A 51 2.07 37.26 3.27
C GLY A 51 0.96 37.78 4.19
N ASP A 52 0.65 39.07 4.12
CA ASP A 52 -0.32 39.77 4.99
C ASP A 52 -1.73 39.15 4.99
N CYS A 53 -2.08 38.40 3.95
CA CYS A 53 -3.35 37.68 3.89
C CYS A 53 -3.43 36.49 4.84
N LYS A 54 -2.30 36.01 5.39
CA LYS A 54 -2.17 34.86 6.31
C LYS A 54 -2.95 33.64 5.81
N GLY A 55 -2.82 33.33 4.52
CA GLY A 55 -3.49 32.18 3.90
C GLY A 55 -4.99 32.36 3.60
N ARG A 56 -5.66 33.42 4.08
CA ARG A 56 -7.11 33.64 3.86
C ARG A 56 -7.55 33.63 2.39
N ARG A 57 -6.65 33.98 1.47
CA ARG A 57 -6.94 34.05 0.02
C ARG A 57 -6.75 32.73 -0.73
N CYS A 58 -5.89 31.84 -0.25
CA CYS A 58 -5.59 30.56 -0.91
C CYS A 58 -6.08 29.33 -0.12
N GLY A 59 -6.40 29.50 1.16
CA GLY A 59 -6.79 28.44 2.09
C GLY A 59 -7.92 27.57 1.57
N GLU A 60 -9.07 28.15 1.26
CA GLU A 60 -10.23 27.39 0.78
C GLU A 60 -9.97 26.69 -0.55
N LYS A 61 -9.20 27.32 -1.46
CA LYS A 61 -8.84 26.72 -2.74
C LYS A 61 -7.90 25.52 -2.58
N VAL A 62 -6.97 25.59 -1.64
CA VAL A 62 -6.07 24.48 -1.32
C VAL A 62 -6.81 23.35 -0.60
N LYS A 63 -7.70 23.68 0.35
CA LYS A 63 -8.59 22.69 0.98
C LYS A 63 -9.47 21.99 -0.05
N GLU A 64 -9.99 22.72 -1.03
CA GLU A 64 -10.76 22.14 -2.14
C GLU A 64 -9.90 21.21 -3.01
N LEU A 65 -8.66 21.57 -3.32
CA LEU A 65 -7.73 20.68 -4.05
C LEU A 65 -7.41 19.40 -3.25
N LEU A 66 -7.19 19.53 -1.94
CA LEU A 66 -7.01 18.39 -1.04
C LEU A 66 -8.25 17.49 -1.01
N ARG A 67 -9.45 18.07 -0.90
CA ARG A 67 -10.73 17.32 -0.98
C ARG A 67 -10.90 16.63 -2.32
N ARG A 68 -10.57 17.29 -3.43
CA ARG A 68 -10.65 16.69 -4.78
C ARG A 68 -9.65 15.56 -4.96
N LYS A 69 -8.42 15.73 -4.49
CA LYS A 69 -7.42 14.65 -4.49
C LYS A 69 -7.94 13.44 -3.70
N LYS A 70 -8.44 13.68 -2.49
CA LYS A 70 -9.05 12.64 -1.65
C LYS A 70 -10.24 11.96 -2.35
N ASN A 71 -11.14 12.73 -2.95
CA ASN A 71 -12.29 12.21 -3.68
C ASN A 71 -11.89 11.42 -4.95
N MET A 72 -10.85 11.85 -5.67
CA MET A 72 -10.32 11.12 -6.83
C MET A 72 -9.64 9.81 -6.41
N GLU A 73 -8.89 9.82 -5.31
CA GLU A 73 -8.32 8.60 -4.72
C GLU A 73 -9.41 7.62 -4.27
N GLN A 74 -10.55 8.14 -3.81
CA GLN A 74 -11.73 7.37 -3.42
C GLN A 74 -12.67 7.01 -4.60
N GLN A 75 -12.43 7.52 -5.82
CA GLN A 75 -13.23 7.25 -7.03
C GLN A 75 -12.58 6.25 -7.99
N GLN A 76 -11.61 5.48 -7.51
CA GLN A 76 -11.15 4.31 -8.27
C GLN A 76 -12.32 3.32 -8.41
N PRO A 77 -12.42 2.58 -9.53
CA PRO A 77 -13.35 1.47 -9.61
C PRO A 77 -13.00 0.46 -8.50
N GLN A 78 -14.02 -0.17 -7.91
CA GLN A 78 -13.80 -1.28 -6.98
C GLN A 78 -12.97 -2.36 -7.68
N ALA A 79 -11.91 -2.84 -7.03
CA ALA A 79 -11.07 -3.89 -7.59
C ALA A 79 -11.78 -5.26 -7.50
N ASP A 80 -11.59 -6.10 -8.51
CA ASP A 80 -11.91 -7.54 -8.42
C ASP A 80 -10.77 -8.21 -7.62
N ILE A 81 -11.09 -8.81 -6.47
CA ILE A 81 -10.11 -9.45 -5.58
C ILE A 81 -10.40 -10.95 -5.49
N THR A 82 -9.38 -11.77 -5.76
CA THR A 82 -9.42 -13.23 -5.53
C THR A 82 -8.31 -13.60 -4.58
N ARG A 83 -8.66 -14.29 -3.49
CA ARG A 83 -7.71 -14.80 -2.49
C ARG A 83 -7.46 -16.28 -2.69
N LEU A 84 -6.20 -16.68 -2.70
CA LEU A 84 -5.74 -18.06 -2.71
C LEU A 84 -4.88 -18.26 -1.46
N VAL A 85 -5.18 -19.27 -0.65
CA VAL A 85 -4.30 -19.65 0.46
C VAL A 85 -3.25 -20.60 -0.10
N THR A 86 -1.98 -20.22 -0.02
CA THR A 86 -0.86 -20.95 -0.62
C THR A 86 0.23 -21.28 0.39
N GLY A 87 0.95 -22.38 0.13
CA GLY A 87 2.15 -22.74 0.88
C GLY A 87 1.86 -23.31 2.27
N GLY A 88 2.91 -23.83 2.92
CA GLY A 88 2.80 -24.48 4.23
C GLY A 88 2.44 -23.52 5.38
N TYR A 89 2.67 -22.22 5.19
CA TYR A 89 2.40 -21.16 6.17
C TYR A 89 1.01 -20.52 6.00
N ARG A 90 0.15 -21.05 5.12
CA ARG A 90 -1.19 -20.51 4.84
C ARG A 90 -1.16 -19.03 4.46
N VAL A 91 -0.26 -18.68 3.55
CA VAL A 91 -0.11 -17.30 3.04
C VAL A 91 -1.30 -16.96 2.17
N ASN A 92 -1.87 -15.78 2.37
CA ASN A 92 -2.90 -15.24 1.49
C ASN A 92 -2.23 -14.59 0.27
N THR A 93 -2.27 -15.30 -0.85
CA THR A 93 -1.91 -14.75 -2.15
C THR A 93 -3.14 -14.09 -2.78
N TYR A 94 -3.02 -12.82 -3.14
CA TYR A 94 -4.13 -12.05 -3.71
C TYR A 94 -3.91 -11.77 -5.19
N ILE A 95 -4.92 -12.03 -6.02
CA ILE A 95 -5.02 -11.50 -7.38
C ILE A 95 -5.96 -10.31 -7.32
N VAL A 96 -5.44 -9.12 -7.62
CA VAL A 96 -6.19 -7.86 -7.58
C VAL A 96 -6.24 -7.29 -8.98
N SER A 97 -7.42 -7.06 -9.53
CA SER A 97 -7.56 -6.64 -10.92
C SER A 97 -8.59 -5.55 -11.14
N CYS A 98 -8.35 -4.73 -12.15
CA CYS A 98 -9.25 -3.69 -12.59
C CYS A 98 -10.39 -4.33 -13.42
N PRO A 99 -11.66 -4.24 -13.01
CA PRO A 99 -12.75 -4.93 -13.68
C PRO A 99 -12.90 -4.57 -15.16
N GLY A 100 -12.72 -3.28 -15.48
CA GLY A 100 -12.92 -2.75 -16.84
C GLY A 100 -11.77 -3.03 -17.82
N THR A 101 -10.53 -3.19 -17.33
CA THR A 101 -9.36 -3.40 -18.20
C THR A 101 -8.77 -4.80 -18.11
N LYS A 102 -9.18 -5.58 -17.09
CA LYS A 102 -8.62 -6.88 -16.73
C LYS A 102 -7.09 -6.86 -16.53
N GLN A 103 -6.50 -5.70 -16.29
CA GLN A 103 -5.12 -5.61 -15.80
C GLN A 103 -5.12 -5.82 -14.29
N GLY A 104 -4.15 -6.57 -13.78
CA GLY A 104 -4.07 -6.84 -12.35
C GLY A 104 -2.64 -6.98 -11.83
N ILE A 105 -2.55 -7.21 -10.53
CA ILE A 105 -1.34 -7.59 -9.82
C ILE A 105 -1.59 -8.88 -9.05
N ILE A 106 -0.50 -9.55 -8.72
CA ILE A 106 -0.51 -10.57 -7.67
C ILE A 106 0.25 -10.04 -6.46
N ILE A 107 -0.25 -10.32 -5.26
CA ILE A 107 0.38 -9.94 -4.00
C ILE A 107 0.74 -11.22 -3.24
N ASP A 108 1.98 -11.32 -2.78
CA ASP A 108 2.52 -12.39 -1.92
C ASP A 108 2.25 -13.82 -2.43
N PRO A 109 2.79 -14.22 -3.60
CA PRO A 109 2.71 -15.60 -4.06
C PRO A 109 3.64 -16.51 -3.22
N GLY A 110 3.10 -16.98 -2.10
CA GLY A 110 3.82 -17.73 -1.07
C GLY A 110 4.01 -19.22 -1.33
N GLY A 111 3.63 -19.72 -2.51
CA GLY A 111 3.82 -21.10 -2.89
C GLY A 111 2.84 -21.54 -3.97
N GLU A 112 2.86 -22.84 -4.28
CA GLU A 112 1.90 -23.48 -5.20
C GLU A 112 1.78 -22.74 -6.55
N ALA A 113 2.93 -22.36 -7.11
CA ALA A 113 3.02 -21.54 -8.31
C ALA A 113 2.31 -22.18 -9.51
N GLU A 114 2.13 -23.50 -9.51
CA GLU A 114 1.40 -24.24 -10.55
C GLU A 114 -0.10 -23.94 -10.56
N LYS A 115 -0.70 -23.54 -9.43
CA LYS A 115 -2.15 -23.26 -9.32
C LYS A 115 -2.51 -21.83 -9.72
N ILE A 116 -1.58 -20.91 -9.49
CA ILE A 116 -1.80 -19.47 -9.67
C ILE A 116 -2.07 -19.09 -11.15
N PRO A 117 -1.31 -19.55 -12.16
CA PRO A 117 -1.59 -19.26 -13.57
C PRO A 117 -2.96 -19.75 -14.04
N ALA A 118 -3.42 -20.90 -13.54
CA ALA A 118 -4.75 -21.41 -13.88
C ALA A 118 -5.85 -20.49 -13.32
N ALA A 119 -5.70 -20.01 -12.09
CA ALA A 119 -6.62 -19.02 -11.52
C ALA A 119 -6.61 -17.70 -12.30
N ILE A 120 -5.43 -17.18 -12.65
CA ILE A 120 -5.28 -15.97 -13.47
C ILE A 120 -5.98 -16.12 -14.83
N ALA A 121 -5.78 -17.27 -15.49
CA ALA A 121 -6.40 -17.57 -16.78
C ALA A 121 -7.93 -17.66 -16.68
N ALA A 122 -8.46 -18.32 -15.64
CA ALA A 122 -9.89 -18.42 -15.39
C ALA A 122 -10.54 -17.05 -15.15
N LEU A 123 -9.82 -16.12 -14.52
CA LEU A 123 -10.26 -14.74 -14.29
C LEU A 123 -10.15 -13.86 -15.55
N GLY A 124 -9.44 -14.32 -16.58
CA GLY A 124 -9.16 -13.54 -17.79
C GLY A 124 -8.30 -12.29 -17.52
N VAL A 125 -7.46 -12.34 -16.48
CA VAL A 125 -6.66 -11.19 -16.01
C VAL A 125 -5.26 -11.23 -16.62
N ARG A 126 -4.77 -10.05 -17.03
CA ARG A 126 -3.37 -9.84 -17.39
C ARG A 126 -2.60 -9.25 -16.21
N ILE A 127 -1.75 -10.06 -15.60
CA ILE A 127 -0.88 -9.59 -14.51
C ILE A 127 0.20 -8.65 -15.05
N ARG A 128 0.32 -7.49 -14.42
CA ARG A 128 1.29 -6.43 -14.75
C ARG A 128 2.49 -6.44 -13.84
N TYR A 129 2.32 -6.88 -12.59
CA TYR A 129 3.36 -6.89 -11.56
C TYR A 129 3.09 -7.99 -10.52
N ILE A 130 4.18 -8.47 -9.91
CA ILE A 130 4.17 -9.32 -8.72
C ILE A 130 4.63 -8.43 -7.55
N PHE A 131 3.75 -8.16 -6.61
CA PHE A 131 4.01 -7.29 -5.46
C PHE A 131 4.28 -8.17 -4.23
N ASN A 132 5.32 -7.86 -3.49
CA ASN A 132 5.62 -8.51 -2.21
C ASN A 132 5.53 -7.47 -1.09
N THR A 133 4.71 -7.76 -0.08
CA THR A 133 4.55 -6.92 1.10
C THR A 133 5.86 -6.85 1.89
N HIS A 134 6.64 -7.93 1.90
CA HIS A 134 7.95 -8.02 2.51
C HIS A 134 8.77 -9.19 1.92
N GLY A 135 10.03 -9.32 2.36
CA GLY A 135 11.02 -10.25 1.77
C GLY A 135 11.11 -11.64 2.40
N HIS A 136 10.22 -12.04 3.32
CA HIS A 136 10.28 -13.40 3.89
C HIS A 136 9.90 -14.46 2.88
N ALA A 137 10.63 -15.58 2.93
CA ALA A 137 10.60 -16.62 1.91
C ALA A 137 9.21 -17.24 1.74
N ASP A 138 8.46 -17.45 2.82
CA ASP A 138 7.10 -17.96 2.78
C ASP A 138 6.14 -17.06 1.98
N HIS A 139 6.38 -15.74 1.85
CA HIS A 139 5.57 -14.86 1.01
C HIS A 139 6.00 -14.80 -0.46
N ILE A 140 7.23 -15.24 -0.78
CA ILE A 140 7.86 -14.91 -2.06
C ILE A 140 8.38 -16.13 -2.83
N VAL A 141 8.29 -17.34 -2.30
CA VAL A 141 8.89 -18.55 -2.91
C VAL A 141 8.43 -18.81 -4.35
N ALA A 142 7.20 -18.45 -4.74
CA ALA A 142 6.73 -18.63 -6.11
C ALA A 142 7.11 -17.49 -7.07
N ASN A 143 7.81 -16.44 -6.61
CA ASN A 143 8.15 -15.28 -7.43
C ASN A 143 8.91 -15.64 -8.72
N THR A 144 9.94 -16.50 -8.63
CA THR A 144 10.76 -16.86 -9.81
C THR A 144 9.92 -17.50 -10.90
N GLU A 145 9.11 -18.48 -10.53
CA GLU A 145 8.29 -19.26 -11.47
C GLU A 145 7.21 -18.39 -12.09
N LEU A 146 6.52 -17.56 -11.28
CA LEU A 146 5.50 -16.66 -11.78
C LEU A 146 6.07 -15.53 -12.62
N ARG A 147 7.22 -14.97 -12.26
CA ARG A 147 7.91 -13.97 -13.07
C ARG A 147 8.21 -14.51 -14.47
N GLN A 148 8.69 -15.75 -14.56
CA GLN A 148 8.97 -16.41 -15.83
C GLN A 148 7.70 -16.72 -16.62
N ALA A 149 6.67 -17.27 -15.95
CA ALA A 149 5.42 -17.66 -16.59
C ALA A 149 4.58 -16.47 -17.08
N LEU A 150 4.57 -15.37 -16.33
CA LEU A 150 3.72 -14.20 -16.58
C LEU A 150 4.46 -13.06 -17.29
N GLY A 151 5.80 -13.07 -17.29
CA GLY A 151 6.61 -11.94 -17.76
C GLY A 151 6.40 -10.67 -16.93
N ALA A 152 5.93 -10.82 -15.68
CA ALA A 152 5.62 -9.71 -14.80
C ALA A 152 6.81 -9.43 -13.86
N PRO A 153 7.25 -8.16 -13.73
CA PRO A 153 8.34 -7.79 -12.81
C PRO A 153 7.95 -8.00 -11.35
N VAL A 154 8.94 -8.41 -10.55
CA VAL A 154 8.84 -8.56 -9.09
C VAL A 154 9.15 -7.23 -8.39
N CYS A 155 8.23 -6.80 -7.54
CA CYS A 155 8.25 -5.53 -6.83
C CYS A 155 8.32 -5.77 -5.31
N VAL A 156 9.31 -5.17 -4.65
CA VAL A 156 9.42 -5.18 -3.18
C VAL A 156 9.98 -3.83 -2.72
N HIS A 157 9.74 -3.45 -1.47
CA HIS A 157 10.30 -2.23 -0.92
C HIS A 157 11.83 -2.25 -0.93
N GLU A 158 12.45 -1.09 -1.18
CA GLU A 158 13.90 -0.98 -1.34
C GLU A 158 14.68 -1.47 -0.10
N ALA A 159 14.14 -1.25 1.10
CA ALA A 159 14.76 -1.68 2.35
C ALA A 159 14.88 -3.21 2.44
N ASP A 160 13.88 -3.96 1.98
CA ASP A 160 13.93 -5.43 1.97
C ASP A 160 14.75 -5.96 0.80
N ALA A 161 14.69 -5.31 -0.36
CA ALA A 161 15.55 -5.64 -1.49
C ALA A 161 17.04 -5.57 -1.10
N ASP A 162 17.42 -4.60 -0.26
CA ASP A 162 18.79 -4.46 0.22
C ASP A 162 19.08 -5.33 1.44
N PHE A 163 18.12 -5.54 2.34
CA PHE A 163 18.32 -6.33 3.56
C PHE A 163 18.45 -7.83 3.28
N PHE A 164 17.50 -8.41 2.52
CA PHE A 164 17.45 -9.85 2.24
C PHE A 164 18.44 -10.30 1.15
N THR A 165 19.22 -9.40 0.55
CA THR A 165 20.32 -9.79 -0.35
C THR A 165 21.63 -10.03 0.38
N ARG A 166 21.75 -9.60 1.65
CA ARG A 166 22.95 -9.81 2.46
C ARG A 166 23.14 -11.30 2.80
N PRO A 167 24.34 -11.88 2.62
CA PRO A 167 24.56 -13.31 2.85
C PRO A 167 24.25 -13.80 4.28
N ASP A 168 24.60 -13.00 5.29
CA ASP A 168 24.34 -13.30 6.70
C ASP A 168 22.84 -13.31 7.01
N VAL A 169 22.11 -12.31 6.49
CA VAL A 169 20.64 -12.21 6.63
C VAL A 169 19.96 -13.37 5.91
N ARG A 170 20.36 -13.71 4.68
CA ARG A 170 19.80 -14.85 3.93
C ARG A 170 19.97 -16.16 4.66
N ALA A 171 21.15 -16.39 5.25
CA ALA A 171 21.42 -17.61 6.00
C ALA A 171 20.56 -17.69 7.28
N ALA A 172 20.41 -16.57 7.99
CA ALA A 172 19.56 -16.49 9.17
C ALA A 172 18.08 -16.71 8.83
N ALA A 173 17.53 -15.96 7.87
CA ALA A 173 16.14 -16.07 7.45
C ALA A 173 15.79 -17.48 6.93
N LYS A 174 16.69 -18.13 6.19
CA LYS A 174 16.51 -19.52 5.76
C LYS A 174 16.41 -20.50 6.93
N LYS A 175 17.20 -20.28 7.99
CA LYS A 175 17.14 -21.10 9.19
C LYS A 175 15.87 -20.84 9.99
N GLU A 176 15.44 -19.58 10.09
CA GLU A 176 14.24 -19.15 10.82
C GLU A 176 12.95 -19.71 10.20
N LEU A 177 12.85 -19.68 8.86
CA LEU A 177 11.64 -20.11 8.13
C LEU A 177 11.73 -21.51 7.54
N GLY A 178 12.92 -22.12 7.51
CA GLY A 178 13.13 -23.41 6.82
C GLY A 178 12.93 -23.34 5.30
N LEU A 179 12.80 -22.14 4.74
CA LEU A 179 12.53 -21.86 3.33
C LEU A 179 13.62 -20.99 2.73
N GLU A 180 13.86 -21.15 1.44
CA GLU A 180 14.83 -20.33 0.72
C GLU A 180 14.12 -19.29 -0.16
N ALA A 181 14.39 -18.01 0.12
CA ALA A 181 13.92 -16.92 -0.70
C ALA A 181 14.56 -16.96 -2.10
N PRO A 182 13.77 -16.83 -3.18
CA PRO A 182 14.30 -16.67 -4.52
C PRO A 182 15.09 -15.36 -4.64
N ALA A 183 16.03 -15.34 -5.58
CA ALA A 183 16.74 -14.12 -5.92
C ALA A 183 15.97 -13.31 -6.98
N GLY A 184 16.19 -12.00 -6.99
CA GLY A 184 15.75 -11.12 -8.07
C GLY A 184 14.60 -10.22 -7.69
N VAL A 185 14.90 -8.92 -7.67
CA VAL A 185 13.93 -7.83 -7.55
C VAL A 185 14.07 -6.99 -8.81
N ASP A 186 12.97 -6.72 -9.49
CA ASP A 186 12.97 -5.92 -10.72
C ASP A 186 12.64 -4.45 -10.44
N VAL A 187 11.75 -4.21 -9.47
CA VAL A 187 11.30 -2.87 -9.09
C VAL A 187 11.44 -2.70 -7.57
N LYS A 188 12.23 -1.70 -7.18
CA LYS A 188 12.33 -1.26 -5.79
C LYS A 188 11.26 -0.20 -5.52
N LEU A 189 10.30 -0.53 -4.68
CA LEU A 189 9.22 0.37 -4.25
C LEU A 189 9.70 1.28 -3.12
N LYS A 190 9.03 2.43 -2.97
CA LYS A 190 9.22 3.39 -1.88
C LYS A 190 7.89 3.79 -1.26
N ASP A 191 7.95 4.30 -0.03
CA ASP A 191 6.79 4.90 0.63
C ASP A 191 6.14 5.99 -0.24
N GLY A 192 4.81 5.91 -0.37
CA GLY A 192 4.01 6.86 -1.13
C GLY A 192 4.01 6.66 -2.65
N ASP A 193 4.74 5.66 -3.17
CA ASP A 193 4.63 5.30 -4.58
C ASP A 193 3.18 4.95 -4.95
N SER A 194 2.76 5.35 -6.15
CA SER A 194 1.43 5.05 -6.69
C SER A 194 1.56 4.43 -8.07
N ILE A 195 1.33 3.12 -8.14
CA ILE A 195 1.60 2.32 -9.34
C ILE A 195 0.29 2.08 -10.09
N PRO A 196 0.14 2.59 -11.33
CA PRO A 196 -1.08 2.42 -12.10
C PRO A 196 -1.22 0.99 -12.63
N VAL A 197 -2.42 0.42 -12.50
CA VAL A 197 -2.79 -0.93 -12.96
C VAL A 197 -4.17 -0.86 -13.60
N GLY A 198 -4.20 -0.66 -14.92
CA GLY A 198 -5.46 -0.37 -15.62
C GLY A 198 -6.08 0.94 -15.13
N GLY A 199 -7.30 0.87 -14.61
CA GLY A 199 -8.00 1.99 -13.95
C GLY A 199 -7.79 2.09 -12.43
N LEU A 200 -6.98 1.20 -11.85
CA LEU A 200 -6.63 1.21 -10.43
C LEU A 200 -5.27 1.91 -10.22
N ALA A 201 -5.01 2.37 -9.00
CA ALA A 201 -3.67 2.75 -8.56
C ALA A 201 -3.34 2.11 -7.21
N VAL A 202 -2.23 1.39 -7.16
CA VAL A 202 -1.74 0.71 -5.97
C VAL A 202 -0.84 1.66 -5.22
N ARG A 203 -1.27 2.11 -4.04
CA ARG A 203 -0.47 3.00 -3.19
C ARG A 203 0.35 2.19 -2.20
N VAL A 204 1.65 2.43 -2.17
CA VAL A 204 2.59 1.78 -1.25
C VAL A 204 2.63 2.57 0.06
N LEU A 205 2.36 1.91 1.18
CA LEU A 205 2.53 2.44 2.51
C LEU A 205 3.69 1.68 3.17
N HIS A 206 4.83 2.32 3.39
CA HIS A 206 5.94 1.67 4.09
C HIS A 206 5.60 1.54 5.58
N THR A 207 5.57 0.30 6.05
CA THR A 207 5.15 -0.11 7.39
C THR A 207 6.17 -1.05 8.03
N PRO A 208 7.41 -0.57 8.26
CA PRO A 208 8.46 -1.40 8.84
C PRO A 208 8.09 -1.89 10.24
N GLY A 209 8.59 -3.06 10.61
CA GLY A 209 8.35 -3.64 11.92
C GLY A 209 8.45 -5.16 11.91
N HIS A 210 7.66 -5.83 11.08
CA HIS A 210 7.84 -7.27 10.84
C HIS A 210 9.16 -7.55 10.12
N THR A 211 9.45 -6.74 9.09
CA THR A 211 10.77 -6.62 8.45
C THR A 211 11.12 -5.14 8.23
N PRO A 212 12.37 -4.81 7.87
CA PRO A 212 12.75 -3.43 7.55
C PRO A 212 12.01 -2.83 6.35
N GLY A 213 11.59 -3.66 5.39
CA GLY A 213 10.89 -3.25 4.16
C GLY A 213 9.41 -3.60 4.11
N SER A 214 8.81 -4.12 5.18
CA SER A 214 7.37 -4.37 5.25
C SER A 214 6.55 -3.19 4.75
N CYS A 215 5.59 -3.47 3.88
CA CYS A 215 4.68 -2.48 3.29
C CYS A 215 3.24 -3.02 3.28
N CYS A 216 2.29 -2.09 3.37
CA CYS A 216 0.91 -2.32 3.00
C CYS A 216 0.63 -1.74 1.60
N PHE A 217 -0.26 -2.39 0.85
CA PHE A 217 -0.72 -1.90 -0.45
C PHE A 217 -2.19 -1.48 -0.36
N LEU A 218 -2.49 -0.21 -0.64
CA LEU A 218 -3.86 0.30 -0.68
C LEU A 218 -4.37 0.40 -2.12
N VAL A 219 -5.53 -0.20 -2.38
CA VAL A 219 -6.20 -0.20 -3.69
C VAL A 219 -7.70 0.03 -3.49
N GLY A 220 -8.26 1.15 -3.95
CA GLY A 220 -9.71 1.36 -3.96
C GLY A 220 -10.47 1.28 -2.61
N GLY A 221 -9.77 1.29 -1.46
CA GLY A 221 -10.36 1.08 -0.13
C GLY A 221 -10.03 -0.27 0.52
N ASP A 222 -9.38 -1.16 -0.23
CA ASP A 222 -8.82 -2.42 0.25
C ASP A 222 -7.34 -2.26 0.59
N LEU A 223 -6.95 -2.65 1.81
CA LEU A 223 -5.58 -2.60 2.30
C LEU A 223 -5.03 -4.02 2.48
N PHE A 224 -4.05 -4.37 1.66
CA PHE A 224 -3.28 -5.61 1.79
C PHE A 224 -2.13 -5.36 2.76
N THR A 225 -2.21 -5.94 3.95
CA THR A 225 -1.36 -5.58 5.09
C THR A 225 -0.10 -6.42 5.24
N GLY A 226 -0.01 -7.53 4.49
CA GLY A 226 1.01 -8.54 4.72
C GLY A 226 1.03 -8.90 6.20
N ASP A 227 2.22 -8.87 6.77
CA ASP A 227 2.45 -9.20 8.18
C ASP A 227 2.55 -7.96 9.07
N THR A 228 1.98 -6.83 8.64
CA THR A 228 1.90 -5.64 9.49
C THR A 228 0.72 -5.74 10.46
N LEU A 229 -0.44 -6.16 9.97
CA LEU A 229 -1.70 -6.24 10.71
C LEU A 229 -2.49 -7.46 10.23
N PHE A 230 -2.93 -8.28 11.17
CA PHE A 230 -3.83 -9.40 10.92
C PHE A 230 -5.23 -9.10 11.46
N VAL A 231 -6.15 -10.04 11.27
CA VAL A 231 -7.46 -9.98 11.93
C VAL A 231 -7.29 -10.38 13.39
N GLY A 232 -7.37 -9.40 14.30
CA GLY A 232 -7.21 -9.60 15.74
C GLY A 232 -5.78 -9.79 16.23
N ASP A 233 -4.76 -9.61 15.37
CA ASP A 233 -3.35 -9.79 15.72
C ASP A 233 -2.45 -8.88 14.85
N VAL A 234 -1.14 -8.95 15.03
CA VAL A 234 -0.11 -8.34 14.17
C VAL A 234 0.97 -9.36 13.83
N GLY A 235 1.83 -9.07 12.85
CA GLY A 235 2.97 -9.95 12.57
C GLY A 235 3.96 -9.98 13.71
N ARG A 236 4.59 -11.14 13.89
CA ARG A 236 5.70 -11.32 14.84
C ARG A 236 6.89 -10.42 14.48
N THR A 237 7.73 -10.09 15.45
CA THR A 237 8.86 -9.17 15.26
C THR A 237 10.18 -9.67 15.85
N ASP A 238 10.25 -10.96 16.17
CA ASP A 238 11.42 -11.62 16.76
C ASP A 238 12.37 -12.24 15.72
N LEU A 239 11.99 -12.23 14.44
CA LEU A 239 12.84 -12.68 13.33
C LEU A 239 13.90 -11.64 12.96
N THR A 240 14.89 -12.06 12.17
CA THR A 240 15.99 -11.20 11.74
C THR A 240 15.47 -9.94 11.03
N GLY A 241 15.71 -8.77 11.64
CA GLY A 241 15.26 -7.47 11.11
C GLY A 241 13.94 -6.95 11.68
N GLY A 242 13.27 -7.72 12.54
CA GLY A 242 12.03 -7.31 13.19
C GLY A 242 12.22 -6.29 14.32
N SER A 243 11.18 -5.50 14.56
CA SER A 243 11.09 -4.50 15.63
C SER A 243 9.62 -4.20 15.98
N PHE A 244 9.22 -4.56 17.20
CA PHE A 244 7.86 -4.34 17.70
C PHE A 244 7.49 -2.85 17.78
N ASP A 245 8.39 -2.00 18.29
CA ASP A 245 8.17 -0.56 18.40
C ASP A 245 7.95 0.10 17.03
N LEU A 246 8.71 -0.33 16.00
CA LEU A 246 8.52 0.14 14.64
C LEU A 246 7.20 -0.36 14.06
N LEU A 247 6.81 -1.62 14.32
CA LEU A 247 5.54 -2.17 13.88
C LEU A 247 4.36 -1.35 14.43
N LEU A 248 4.34 -1.12 15.75
CA LEU A 248 3.28 -0.33 16.40
C LEU A 248 3.24 1.11 15.87
N ARG A 249 4.41 1.73 15.67
CA ARG A 249 4.49 3.05 15.04
C ARG A 249 3.93 3.05 13.63
N SER A 250 4.25 2.05 12.82
CA SER A 250 3.74 1.89 11.45
C SER A 250 2.22 1.76 11.43
N VAL A 251 1.65 0.92 12.30
CA VAL A 251 0.19 0.80 12.45
C VAL A 251 -0.41 2.18 12.80
N LYS A 252 0.13 2.86 13.81
CA LYS A 252 -0.35 4.17 14.28
C LYS A 252 -0.29 5.26 13.22
N GLU A 253 0.83 5.37 12.50
CA GLU A 253 1.10 6.51 11.61
C GLU A 253 0.59 6.28 10.18
N LYS A 254 0.48 5.03 9.73
CA LYS A 254 0.13 4.69 8.33
C LYS A 254 -1.24 4.07 8.18
N ILE A 255 -1.67 3.25 9.13
CA ILE A 255 -2.92 2.47 9.01
C ILE A 255 -4.08 3.17 9.73
N LEU A 256 -3.93 3.53 11.01
CA LEU A 256 -5.00 4.19 11.79
C LEU A 256 -5.55 5.49 11.16
N PRO A 257 -4.77 6.30 10.40
CA PRO A 257 -5.32 7.48 9.73
C PRO A 257 -6.18 7.19 8.49
N LEU A 258 -6.28 5.93 8.04
CA LEU A 258 -7.13 5.55 6.91
C LEU A 258 -8.62 5.60 7.30
N PRO A 259 -9.55 5.62 6.31
CA PRO A 259 -10.97 5.58 6.60
C PRO A 259 -11.36 4.32 7.40
N PRO A 260 -12.22 4.39 8.43
CA PRO A 260 -12.62 3.24 9.23
C PRO A 260 -13.23 2.08 8.42
N GLU A 261 -13.86 2.38 7.30
CA GLU A 261 -14.43 1.41 6.36
C GLU A 261 -13.39 0.66 5.49
N THR A 262 -12.10 0.99 5.63
CA THR A 262 -11.02 0.30 4.90
C THR A 262 -11.04 -1.19 5.22
N THR A 263 -11.09 -2.02 4.18
CA THR A 263 -11.07 -3.48 4.34
C THR A 263 -9.63 -3.96 4.50
N ILE A 264 -9.38 -4.81 5.50
CA ILE A 264 -8.07 -5.35 5.83
C ILE A 264 -7.93 -6.75 5.24
N HIS A 265 -6.89 -6.95 4.43
CA HIS A 265 -6.51 -8.20 3.76
C HIS A 265 -5.13 -8.67 4.27
N PRO A 266 -5.09 -9.58 5.27
CA PRO A 266 -3.85 -9.98 5.94
C PRO A 266 -2.95 -10.88 5.11
N GLY A 267 -1.66 -10.91 5.42
CA GLY A 267 -0.66 -11.78 4.78
C GLY A 267 -0.88 -13.27 5.02
N HIS A 268 -1.48 -13.66 6.14
CA HIS A 268 -1.76 -15.05 6.49
C HIS A 268 -3.22 -15.29 6.88
N ASP A 269 -3.70 -16.50 6.63
CA ASP A 269 -5.05 -16.97 6.98
C ASP A 269 -5.11 -17.50 8.43
N TYR A 270 -4.72 -16.67 9.40
CA TYR A 270 -4.66 -17.06 10.82
C TYR A 270 -5.84 -16.56 11.67
N GLY A 271 -6.49 -15.48 11.23
CA GLY A 271 -7.61 -14.88 11.96
C GLY A 271 -8.91 -15.69 11.87
N GLU A 272 -9.89 -15.30 12.68
CA GLU A 272 -11.22 -15.92 12.70
C GLU A 272 -11.99 -15.73 11.39
N THR A 273 -11.71 -14.63 10.70
CA THR A 273 -12.24 -14.31 9.37
C THR A 273 -11.11 -14.04 8.39
N PRO A 274 -11.33 -14.26 7.07
CA PRO A 274 -10.29 -14.05 6.06
C PRO A 274 -9.93 -12.58 5.84
N THR A 275 -10.81 -11.66 6.25
CA THR A 275 -10.66 -10.20 6.15
C THR A 275 -11.33 -9.54 7.34
N SER A 276 -11.00 -8.28 7.61
CA SER A 276 -11.65 -7.43 8.62
C SER A 276 -11.85 -6.01 8.10
N THR A 277 -12.30 -5.09 8.96
CA THR A 277 -12.33 -3.64 8.67
C THR A 277 -11.46 -2.90 9.67
N LEU A 278 -10.88 -1.77 9.28
CA LEU A 278 -10.10 -0.95 10.20
C LEU A 278 -10.90 -0.54 11.43
N ALA A 279 -12.19 -0.21 11.26
CA ALA A 279 -13.09 0.10 12.38
C ALA A 279 -13.19 -1.04 13.40
N TRP A 280 -13.23 -2.28 12.93
CA TRP A 280 -13.28 -3.46 13.81
C TRP A 280 -11.94 -3.70 14.49
N GLU A 281 -10.83 -3.63 13.76
CA GLU A 281 -9.49 -3.79 14.35
C GLU A 281 -9.21 -2.71 15.40
N MET A 282 -9.63 -1.47 15.18
CA MET A 282 -9.51 -0.39 16.18
C MET A 282 -10.32 -0.65 17.47
N LYS A 283 -11.35 -1.49 17.39
CA LYS A 283 -12.24 -1.80 18.51
C LYS A 283 -11.82 -3.05 19.27
N GLU A 284 -11.28 -4.05 18.58
CA GLU A 284 -11.09 -5.40 19.13
C GLU A 284 -9.65 -5.92 19.04
N ASN A 285 -8.77 -5.34 18.21
CA ASN A 285 -7.40 -5.84 18.09
C ASN A 285 -6.57 -5.41 19.31
N PRO A 286 -6.07 -6.34 20.15
CA PRO A 286 -5.40 -6.03 21.40
C PRO A 286 -4.12 -5.18 21.21
N TYR A 287 -3.44 -5.31 20.07
CA TYR A 287 -2.26 -4.49 19.78
C TYR A 287 -2.60 -3.03 19.49
N ILE A 288 -3.81 -2.77 19.01
CA ILE A 288 -4.30 -1.42 18.80
C ILE A 288 -4.92 -0.88 20.10
N THR A 289 -5.81 -1.64 20.74
CA THR A 289 -6.51 -1.19 21.95
C THR A 289 -5.55 -0.99 23.12
N ASP A 290 -4.63 -1.92 23.36
CA ASP A 290 -3.86 -1.92 24.61
C ASP A 290 -2.57 -1.10 24.49
N PHE A 291 -1.98 -1.01 23.29
CA PHE A 291 -0.68 -0.33 23.09
C PHE A 291 -0.77 1.03 22.38
N LEU A 292 -1.83 1.28 21.61
CA LEU A 292 -1.95 2.51 20.81
C LEU A 292 -3.07 3.44 21.29
N LEU A 293 -4.17 2.87 21.80
CA LEU A 293 -5.37 3.59 22.23
C LEU A 293 -5.60 3.54 23.76
N GLY A 294 -4.90 2.68 24.50
CA GLY A 294 -5.19 2.34 25.90
C GLY A 294 -4.85 3.42 26.95
N ASP A 295 -4.48 4.62 26.52
CA ASP A 295 -4.09 5.74 27.39
C ASP A 295 -5.12 6.91 27.40
N GLU A 296 -6.36 6.70 26.93
CA GLU A 296 -7.47 7.66 27.09
C GLU A 296 -8.43 7.33 28.25
#